data_AF-A0A352L3D4-F1
#
_entry.id   AF-A0A352L3D4-F1
#
_cell.length_a   1.000
_cell.length_b   1.000
_cell.length_c   1.000
_cell.angle_alpha   90.00
_cell.angle_beta   90.00
_cell.angle_gamma   90.00
#
_symmetry.space_group_name_H-M   'P 1'
#
loop_
_entity.id
_entity.type
_entity.pdbx_description
1 polymer ?
#
loop_
_entity_poly.entity_id
_entity_poly.type
_entity_poly.pdbx_seq_one_letter_code
_entity_poly.pdbx_strand_id
1 'polypeptide(L)'
;MRGHTGLLSGLVRLLRRPGRRRVRFGLVLAGGLCVASAGLLDGGEDDGPLATARRVERLSAAIDRGGVEVYGDLRHPRQPVSVQDLEKGECWRDEALSDVMARGLRTSGVLRDIGGVVLRSPDAAMSTVNRQLQQVDPRFGREAALSAFDAQLSATANFNRNDRLYNNSFYAGGTNSFLQDYHDYRMELSKRTVAGSQVAVRSLADFDSNNAPANTFRSGWNTAVEGEVRQSLLQGSGLEFNRIAGPQSQPGSYNGILIAQVNGDMTNADFQGSLRDYVSNVENAYWDLYSAWRNYDALRKS
;
A
#
# COMPACT_ATOMS: atom_id res chain seq x y z
N MET A 1 -48.11 -22.75 46.66
CA MET A 1 -48.08 -24.21 46.41
C MET A 1 -47.66 -24.44 44.96
N ARG A 2 -46.57 -25.21 44.76
CA ARG A 2 -46.15 -26.06 43.62
C ARG A 2 -46.94 -25.92 42.29
N GLY A 3 -46.36 -25.85 41.09
CA GLY A 3 -45.02 -26.14 40.57
C GLY A 3 -45.04 -26.15 39.02
N HIS A 4 -43.85 -26.16 38.42
CA HIS A 4 -43.45 -26.26 36.99
C HIS A 4 -44.30 -27.21 36.11
N THR A 5 -44.42 -27.09 34.78
CA THR A 5 -43.42 -27.11 33.69
C THR A 5 -44.14 -26.94 32.32
N GLY A 6 -43.40 -26.60 31.24
CA GLY A 6 -43.75 -27.10 29.89
C GLY A 6 -44.01 -26.12 28.74
N LEU A 7 -43.12 -25.16 28.48
CA LEU A 7 -43.07 -24.36 27.23
C LEU A 7 -42.43 -25.17 26.06
N LEU A 8 -42.93 -26.38 25.78
CA LEU A 8 -42.35 -27.29 24.78
C LEU A 8 -43.40 -28.12 23.98
N SER A 9 -44.55 -27.54 23.65
CA SER A 9 -45.58 -28.22 22.83
C SER A 9 -46.03 -27.45 21.58
N GLY A 10 -45.37 -26.34 21.24
CA GLY A 10 -45.75 -25.50 20.09
C GLY A 10 -45.09 -25.84 18.74
N LEU A 11 -44.10 -26.75 18.70
CA LEU A 11 -43.18 -26.86 17.55
C LEU A 11 -43.38 -28.11 16.67
N VAL A 12 -44.48 -28.86 16.85
CA VAL A 12 -44.74 -30.11 16.07
C VAL A 12 -45.87 -29.94 15.04
N ARG A 13 -46.46 -28.75 14.87
CA ARG A 13 -47.61 -28.54 13.98
C ARG A 13 -47.34 -27.78 12.67
N LEU A 14 -46.09 -27.74 12.19
CA LEU A 14 -45.73 -27.02 10.96
C LEU A 14 -45.08 -27.89 9.86
N LEU A 15 -45.25 -29.22 9.95
CA LEU A 15 -44.75 -30.16 8.95
C LEU A 15 -45.85 -31.16 8.56
N ARG A 16 -46.78 -30.74 7.69
CA ARG A 16 -47.50 -31.61 6.72
C ARG A 16 -48.53 -30.79 5.92
N ARG A 17 -48.16 -30.37 4.71
CA ARG A 17 -48.89 -30.53 3.41
C ARG A 17 -48.35 -29.57 2.33
N PRO A 18 -48.54 -29.90 1.03
CA PRO A 18 -47.46 -29.88 0.05
C PRO A 18 -47.54 -28.73 -0.97
N GLY A 19 -46.42 -28.55 -1.68
CA GLY A 19 -46.43 -28.25 -3.11
C GLY A 19 -46.68 -26.80 -3.54
N ARG A 20 -45.68 -25.93 -3.38
CA ARG A 20 -45.44 -24.83 -4.34
C ARG A 20 -43.95 -24.71 -4.59
N ARG A 21 -43.52 -25.07 -5.81
CA ARG A 21 -42.16 -24.82 -6.32
C ARG A 21 -41.88 -23.32 -6.23
N ARG A 22 -41.10 -22.90 -5.22
CA ARG A 22 -40.45 -21.59 -5.23
C ARG A 22 -39.12 -21.76 -5.94
N VAL A 23 -39.03 -21.24 -7.16
CA VAL A 23 -37.75 -21.09 -7.86
C VAL A 23 -36.96 -20.04 -7.08
N ARG A 24 -35.97 -20.50 -6.31
CA ARG A 24 -34.96 -19.63 -5.73
C ARG A 24 -33.98 -19.29 -6.85
N PHE A 25 -34.12 -18.11 -7.45
CA PHE A 25 -33.08 -17.56 -8.32
C PHE A 25 -31.95 -17.03 -7.44
N GLY A 26 -30.81 -17.71 -7.51
CA GLY A 26 -29.59 -17.31 -6.83
C GLY A 26 -29.05 -16.03 -7.47
N LEU A 27 -29.00 -14.96 -6.69
CA LEU A 27 -28.00 -13.92 -6.87
C LEU A 27 -26.64 -14.60 -6.62
N VAL A 28 -25.92 -14.96 -7.68
CA VAL A 28 -24.53 -15.41 -7.55
C VAL A 28 -23.71 -14.16 -7.26
N LEU A 29 -23.68 -13.78 -5.98
CA LEU A 29 -22.57 -13.03 -5.43
C LEU A 29 -21.34 -13.92 -5.62
N ALA A 30 -20.44 -13.52 -6.52
CA ALA A 30 -19.11 -14.10 -6.64
C ALA A 30 -18.36 -13.84 -5.32
N GLY A 31 -18.59 -14.74 -4.35
CA GLY A 31 -17.82 -14.85 -3.13
C GLY A 31 -16.38 -15.17 -3.50
N GLY A 32 -15.47 -14.43 -2.88
CA GLY A 32 -14.06 -14.41 -3.22
C GLY A 32 -13.40 -15.78 -3.20
N LEU A 33 -12.60 -16.02 -4.23
CA LEU A 33 -11.50 -16.96 -4.19
C LEU A 33 -10.23 -16.16 -4.46
N CYS A 34 -9.78 -15.38 -3.47
CA CYS A 34 -8.38 -14.98 -3.40
C CYS A 34 -7.60 -16.24 -3.07
N VAL A 35 -7.07 -16.91 -4.10
CA VAL A 35 -6.02 -17.89 -3.93
C VAL A 35 -4.80 -17.12 -3.44
N ALA A 36 -4.59 -17.14 -2.12
CA ALA A 36 -3.35 -16.72 -1.51
C ALA A 36 -2.26 -17.68 -1.98
N SER A 37 -1.48 -17.27 -2.98
CA SER A 37 -0.13 -17.78 -3.12
C SER A 37 0.64 -17.30 -1.89
N ALA A 38 0.78 -18.18 -0.91
CA ALA A 38 1.66 -18.01 0.24
C ALA A 38 3.08 -17.77 -0.27
N GLY A 39 3.44 -16.48 -0.38
CA GLY A 39 4.81 -16.02 -0.54
C GLY A 39 5.48 -16.09 0.82
N LEU A 40 6.34 -17.08 0.96
CA LEU A 40 7.20 -17.33 2.11
C LEU A 40 8.25 -16.20 2.22
N LEU A 41 7.91 -15.07 2.86
CA LEU A 41 8.87 -14.03 3.23
C LEU A 41 8.54 -13.48 4.63
N ASP A 42 9.37 -13.92 5.59
CA ASP A 42 9.81 -13.23 6.80
C ASP A 42 8.76 -12.72 7.83
N GLY A 43 8.53 -13.53 8.87
CA GLY A 43 8.58 -13.08 10.28
C GLY A 43 7.55 -12.08 10.84
N GLY A 44 6.49 -11.69 10.13
CA GLY A 44 5.42 -10.86 10.68
C GLY A 44 4.20 -11.68 11.10
N GLU A 45 3.79 -11.62 12.37
CA GLU A 45 2.53 -12.23 12.86
C GLU A 45 1.33 -11.67 12.08
N ASP A 46 0.67 -12.51 11.28
CA ASP A 46 -0.46 -12.13 10.42
C ASP A 46 -1.77 -12.14 11.24
N ASP A 47 -2.08 -11.02 11.88
CA ASP A 47 -3.23 -10.87 12.81
C ASP A 47 -4.62 -10.85 12.12
N GLY A 48 -4.68 -11.10 10.81
CA GLY A 48 -5.92 -11.13 10.04
C GLY A 48 -6.51 -9.73 9.72
N PRO A 49 -7.52 -9.66 8.83
CA PRO A 49 -7.92 -8.43 8.16
C PRO A 49 -8.50 -7.36 9.11
N LEU A 50 -9.20 -7.78 10.17
CA LEU A 50 -9.79 -6.86 11.15
C LEU A 50 -8.74 -6.23 12.07
N ALA A 51 -7.69 -6.98 12.43
CA ALA A 51 -6.62 -6.47 13.27
C ALA A 51 -5.73 -5.49 12.49
N THR A 52 -5.43 -5.83 11.23
CA THR A 52 -4.72 -4.94 10.31
C THR A 52 -5.49 -3.63 10.09
N ALA A 53 -6.80 -3.70 9.85
CA ALA A 53 -7.63 -2.49 9.70
C ALA A 53 -7.58 -1.58 10.95
N ARG A 54 -7.71 -2.16 12.16
CA ARG A 54 -7.61 -1.41 13.43
C ARG A 54 -6.21 -0.86 13.69
N ARG A 55 -5.16 -1.49 13.15
CA ARG A 55 -3.78 -1.01 13.26
C ARG A 55 -3.56 0.18 12.35
N VAL A 56 -4.02 0.08 11.10
CA VAL A 56 -3.97 1.17 10.11
C VAL A 56 -4.76 2.37 10.64
N GLU A 57 -5.97 2.18 11.14
CA GLU A 57 -6.80 3.26 11.71
C GLU A 57 -6.10 3.97 12.89
N ARG A 58 -5.43 3.21 13.77
CA ARG A 58 -4.64 3.78 14.86
C ARG A 58 -3.44 4.59 14.37
N LEU A 59 -2.75 4.13 13.33
CA LEU A 59 -1.63 4.83 12.72
C LEU A 59 -2.08 6.10 12.00
N SER A 60 -3.13 6.02 11.17
CA SER A 60 -3.70 7.17 10.49
C SER A 60 -4.18 8.23 11.48
N ALA A 61 -4.87 7.83 12.55
CA ALA A 61 -5.29 8.75 13.61
C ALA A 61 -4.11 9.35 14.39
N ALA A 62 -2.97 8.67 14.48
CA ALA A 62 -1.76 9.25 15.08
C ALA A 62 -1.12 10.30 14.15
N ILE A 63 -1.07 10.01 12.84
CA ILE A 63 -0.58 10.92 11.80
C ILE A 63 -1.46 12.18 11.71
N ASP A 64 -2.79 12.02 11.65
CA ASP A 64 -3.75 13.12 11.55
C ASP A 64 -3.72 14.06 12.76
N ARG A 65 -3.32 13.54 13.94
CA ARG A 65 -3.12 14.34 15.16
C ARG A 65 -1.79 15.10 15.17
N GLY A 66 -1.02 15.06 14.08
CA GLY A 66 0.33 15.63 14.03
C GLY A 66 1.34 14.86 14.89
N GLY A 67 0.96 13.68 15.39
CA GLY A 67 1.82 12.75 16.11
C GLY A 67 2.68 11.97 15.13
N VAL A 68 3.45 12.67 14.31
CA VAL A 68 4.67 12.07 13.78
C VAL A 68 5.50 11.81 15.02
N GLU A 69 5.71 10.53 15.37
CA GLU A 69 6.83 10.18 16.24
C GLU A 69 8.08 10.70 15.53
N VAL A 70 8.49 11.91 15.89
CA VAL A 70 9.79 12.41 15.54
C VAL A 70 10.75 11.43 16.18
N TYR A 71 11.30 10.51 15.39
CA TYR A 71 12.43 9.66 15.78
C TYR A 71 13.60 10.58 16.05
N GLY A 72 13.61 11.10 17.27
CA GLY A 72 14.43 12.19 17.70
C GLY A 72 14.08 12.38 19.15
N ASP A 73 14.78 11.62 19.99
CA ASP A 73 15.02 11.96 21.37
C ASP A 73 15.57 13.39 21.38
N LEU A 74 14.70 14.40 21.33
CA LEU A 74 15.01 15.79 21.61
C LEU A 74 15.23 15.90 23.11
N ARG A 75 16.15 15.09 23.66
CA ARG A 75 16.79 15.48 24.91
C ARG A 75 17.32 16.86 24.62
N HIS A 76 16.89 17.82 25.43
CA HIS A 76 17.53 19.11 25.45
C HIS A 76 19.04 18.86 25.42
N PRO A 77 19.78 19.48 24.48
CA PRO A 77 21.22 19.31 24.46
C PRO A 77 21.70 19.61 25.87
N ARG A 78 22.45 18.67 26.47
CA ARG A 78 23.09 18.94 27.75
C ARG A 78 23.77 20.29 27.61
N GLN A 79 23.57 21.14 28.62
CA GLN A 79 24.20 22.47 28.65
C GLN A 79 25.68 22.32 28.26
N PRO A 80 26.18 23.18 27.35
CA PRO A 80 27.56 23.06 26.90
C PRO A 80 28.48 23.10 28.12
N VAL A 81 29.50 22.22 28.11
CA VAL A 81 30.44 22.09 29.22
C VAL A 81 31.09 23.45 29.46
N SER A 82 30.91 24.00 30.66
CA SER A 82 31.48 25.29 31.04
C SER A 82 32.84 25.11 31.72
N VAL A 83 33.65 26.17 31.75
CA VAL A 83 34.94 26.17 32.48
C VAL A 83 34.76 25.79 33.96
N GLN A 84 33.61 26.16 34.55
CA GLN A 84 33.25 25.84 35.93
C GLN A 84 32.96 24.35 36.14
N ASP A 85 32.50 23.64 35.10
CA ASP A 85 32.30 22.19 35.14
C ASP A 85 33.63 21.43 34.98
N LEU A 86 34.62 22.03 34.28
CA LEU A 86 35.98 21.50 34.20
C LEU A 86 36.69 21.52 35.57
N GLU A 87 36.50 22.60 36.35
CA GLU A 87 37.11 22.75 37.68
C GLU A 87 36.59 21.74 38.71
N LYS A 88 35.34 21.27 38.54
CA LYS A 88 34.72 20.27 39.43
C LYS A 88 35.24 18.85 39.22
N GLY A 89 36.03 18.58 38.17
CA GLY A 89 36.67 17.28 37.93
C GLY A 89 35.75 16.16 37.43
N GLU A 90 34.43 16.37 37.35
CA GLU A 90 33.45 15.38 36.88
C GLU A 90 33.24 15.37 35.35
N CYS A 91 34.01 16.16 34.62
CA CYS A 91 33.73 16.50 33.22
C CYS A 91 34.22 15.48 32.19
N TRP A 92 35.16 14.59 32.52
CA TRP A 92 35.74 13.65 31.55
C TRP A 92 35.62 12.21 32.05
N ARG A 93 35.32 11.32 31.11
CA ARG A 93 35.24 9.88 31.33
C ARG A 93 36.00 9.21 30.21
N ASP A 94 36.97 8.37 30.57
CA ASP A 94 37.57 7.45 29.61
C ASP A 94 36.50 6.46 29.16
N GLU A 95 36.03 6.63 27.94
CA GLU A 95 35.15 5.68 27.27
C GLU A 95 35.89 5.11 26.07
N ALA A 96 35.78 3.80 25.87
CA ALA A 96 36.35 3.17 24.69
C ALA A 96 35.62 3.65 23.43
N LEU A 97 36.37 3.79 22.32
CA LEU A 97 35.81 4.15 21.00
C LEU A 97 34.61 3.27 20.61
N SER A 98 34.65 1.96 20.93
CA SER A 98 33.55 1.03 20.67
C SER A 98 32.25 1.40 21.38
N ASP A 99 32.33 1.89 22.62
CA ASP A 99 31.16 2.29 23.41
C ASP A 99 30.55 3.59 22.88
N VAL A 100 31.41 4.55 22.50
CA VAL A 100 31.00 5.81 21.87
C VAL A 100 30.33 5.54 20.53
N MET A 101 30.91 4.65 19.72
CA MET A 101 30.35 4.26 18.42
C MET A 101 29.01 3.54 18.57
N ALA A 102 28.90 2.57 19.49
CA ALA A 102 27.65 1.87 19.77
C ALA A 102 26.55 2.82 20.26
N ARG A 103 26.90 3.82 21.08
CA ARG A 103 25.97 4.86 21.53
C ARG A 103 25.54 5.77 20.38
N GLY A 104 26.48 6.17 19.52
CA GLY A 104 26.21 6.98 18.33
C GLY A 104 25.18 6.31 17.43
N LEU A 105 25.44 5.08 16.99
CA LEU A 105 24.58 4.30 16.09
C LEU A 105 23.19 4.00 16.68
N ARG A 106 23.07 3.82 18.00
CA ARG A 106 21.77 3.59 18.64
C ARG A 106 20.91 4.86 18.74
N THR A 107 21.54 6.02 18.82
CA THR A 107 20.85 7.29 19.08
C THR A 107 20.60 8.06 17.78
N SER A 108 21.39 7.82 16.73
CA SER A 108 21.27 8.53 15.45
C SER A 108 20.21 7.90 14.54
N GLY A 109 19.02 8.52 14.49
CA GLY A 109 18.01 8.21 13.46
C GLY A 109 18.33 8.79 12.08
N VAL A 110 19.26 9.76 12.04
CA VAL A 110 19.73 10.44 10.82
C VAL A 110 21.25 10.33 10.79
N LEU A 111 21.80 9.93 9.64
CA LEU A 111 23.24 9.93 9.40
C LEU A 111 23.65 11.38 9.11
N ARG A 112 24.03 12.08 10.18
CA ARG A 112 24.43 13.49 10.14
C ARG A 112 25.94 13.58 10.03
N ASP A 113 26.41 14.55 9.26
CA ASP A 113 27.77 15.04 9.43
C ASP A 113 27.86 15.82 10.77
N ILE A 114 28.91 15.54 11.55
CA ILE A 114 29.13 16.11 12.89
C ILE A 114 29.43 17.63 12.78
N GLY A 115 29.76 18.12 11.58
CA GLY A 115 29.99 19.54 11.27
C GLY A 115 28.74 20.42 11.05
N GLY A 116 27.52 19.94 11.30
CA GLY A 116 26.30 20.78 11.30
C GLY A 116 25.76 21.18 9.92
N VAL A 117 26.26 20.59 8.83
CA VAL A 117 25.86 20.93 7.45
C VAL A 117 24.42 20.51 7.10
N VAL A 118 23.81 19.63 7.90
CA VAL A 118 22.46 19.09 7.69
C VAL A 118 21.37 20.18 7.67
N LEU A 119 21.59 21.33 8.29
CA LEU A 119 20.62 22.44 8.30
C LEU A 119 20.50 23.18 6.95
N ARG A 120 21.46 23.01 6.04
CA ARG A 120 21.44 23.68 4.72
C ARG A 120 20.65 22.92 3.67
N SER A 121 20.63 21.59 3.76
CA SER A 121 19.95 20.71 2.80
C SER A 121 19.38 19.48 3.52
N PRO A 122 18.26 19.63 4.25
CA PRO A 122 17.66 18.52 5.00
C PRO A 122 17.23 17.36 4.11
N ASP A 123 16.84 17.62 2.85
CA ASP A 123 16.45 16.59 1.87
C ASP A 123 17.60 15.64 1.48
N ALA A 124 18.86 16.07 1.66
CA ALA A 124 20.03 15.26 1.35
C ALA A 124 20.43 14.35 2.53
N ALA A 125 19.79 14.48 3.70
CA ALA A 125 20.15 13.71 4.88
C ALA A 125 19.67 12.27 4.74
N MET A 126 20.61 11.33 4.79
CA MET A 126 20.30 9.91 4.77
C MET A 126 19.76 9.46 6.13
N SER A 127 18.65 8.72 6.11
CA SER A 127 18.05 8.13 7.30
C SER A 127 17.78 6.64 7.09
N THR A 128 17.50 5.94 8.18
CA THR A 128 17.13 4.51 8.13
C THR A 128 15.87 4.25 7.33
N VAL A 129 14.98 5.24 7.17
CA VAL A 129 13.73 5.11 6.43
C VAL A 129 13.84 5.44 4.94
N ASN A 130 14.94 6.05 4.48
CA ASN A 130 15.10 6.46 3.07
C ASN A 130 14.92 5.30 2.10
N ARG A 131 15.45 4.12 2.44
CA ARG A 131 15.28 2.90 1.64
C ARG A 131 13.81 2.51 1.50
N GLN A 132 13.07 2.53 2.60
CA GLN A 132 11.66 2.15 2.61
C GLN A 132 10.85 3.14 1.80
N LEU A 133 11.08 4.45 1.99
CA LEU A 133 10.43 5.53 1.24
C LEU A 133 10.62 5.38 -0.27
N GLN A 134 11.83 5.06 -0.71
CA GLN A 134 12.09 4.86 -2.13
C GLN A 134 11.41 3.59 -2.67
N GLN A 135 11.34 2.51 -1.89
CA GLN A 135 10.69 1.26 -2.31
C GLN A 135 9.17 1.42 -2.49
N VAL A 136 8.54 2.21 -1.60
CA VAL A 136 7.09 2.49 -1.64
C VAL A 136 6.71 3.69 -2.51
N ASP A 137 7.69 4.33 -3.17
CA ASP A 137 7.42 5.45 -4.05
C ASP A 137 6.44 5.02 -5.16
N PRO A 138 5.28 5.70 -5.31
CA PRO A 138 4.24 5.29 -6.26
C PRO A 138 4.63 5.51 -7.72
N ARG A 139 5.69 6.29 -8.01
CA ARG A 139 6.14 6.64 -9.36
C ARG A 139 7.29 5.77 -9.81
N PHE A 140 8.29 5.57 -8.93
CA PHE A 140 9.56 4.94 -9.28
C PHE A 140 9.94 3.77 -8.37
N GLY A 141 9.14 3.52 -7.33
CA GLY A 141 9.39 2.47 -6.36
C GLY A 141 9.19 1.09 -6.94
N ARG A 142 9.84 0.12 -6.29
CA ARG A 142 9.75 -1.30 -6.66
C ARG A 142 8.32 -1.81 -6.55
N GLU A 143 7.60 -1.40 -5.52
CA GLU A 143 6.22 -1.84 -5.30
C GLU A 143 5.27 -1.28 -6.37
N ALA A 144 5.51 -0.05 -6.85
CA ALA A 144 4.77 0.50 -7.98
C ALA A 144 5.01 -0.29 -9.27
N ALA A 145 6.27 -0.65 -9.54
CA ALA A 145 6.64 -1.44 -10.72
C ALA A 145 6.07 -2.87 -10.68
N LEU A 146 5.99 -3.48 -9.49
CA LEU A 146 5.38 -4.81 -9.30
C LEU A 146 3.86 -4.76 -9.42
N SER A 147 3.21 -3.74 -8.84
CA SER A 147 1.76 -3.55 -8.87
C SER A 147 1.22 -3.42 -10.30
N ALA A 148 2.02 -2.92 -11.24
CA ALA A 148 1.67 -2.85 -12.65
C ALA A 148 1.37 -4.24 -13.29
N PHE A 149 1.80 -5.34 -12.66
CA PHE A 149 1.55 -6.73 -13.10
C PHE A 149 0.53 -7.48 -12.23
N ASP A 150 -0.02 -6.81 -11.22
CA ASP A 150 -1.04 -7.40 -10.37
C ASP A 150 -2.38 -7.55 -11.10
N ALA A 151 -3.24 -8.39 -10.56
CA ALA A 151 -4.60 -8.53 -11.07
C ALA A 151 -5.45 -7.36 -10.56
N GLN A 152 -6.16 -6.71 -11.47
CA GLN A 152 -7.09 -5.63 -11.19
C GLN A 152 -8.52 -6.14 -11.27
N LEU A 153 -9.27 -5.96 -10.18
CA LEU A 153 -10.71 -6.20 -10.14
C LEU A 153 -11.44 -4.87 -10.31
N SER A 154 -12.19 -4.73 -11.39
CA SER A 154 -13.06 -3.59 -11.67
C SER A 154 -14.52 -4.04 -11.57
N ALA A 155 -15.33 -3.34 -10.79
CA ALA A 155 -16.75 -3.60 -10.66
C ALA A 155 -17.52 -2.29 -10.81
N THR A 156 -18.42 -2.25 -11.79
CA THR A 156 -19.24 -1.09 -12.12
C THR A 156 -20.70 -1.49 -12.07
N ALA A 157 -21.53 -0.65 -11.46
CA ALA A 157 -22.98 -0.79 -11.46
C ALA A 157 -23.59 0.56 -11.86
N ASN A 158 -24.24 0.60 -13.01
CA ASN A 158 -24.89 1.79 -13.55
C ASN A 158 -26.40 1.61 -13.46
N PHE A 159 -27.11 2.62 -12.97
CA PHE A 159 -28.56 2.61 -12.82
C PHE A 159 -29.13 3.81 -13.57
N ASN A 160 -29.94 3.54 -14.59
CA ASN A 160 -30.49 4.57 -15.47
C ASN A 160 -32.00 4.43 -15.55
N ARG A 161 -32.71 5.49 -15.18
CA ARG A 161 -34.14 5.62 -15.44
C ARG A 161 -34.34 6.60 -16.59
N ASN A 162 -34.76 6.07 -17.73
CA ASN A 162 -35.02 6.85 -18.93
C ASN A 162 -36.53 7.04 -19.07
N ASP A 163 -36.99 8.28 -18.90
CA ASP A 163 -38.34 8.70 -19.25
C ASP A 163 -38.24 9.71 -20.39
N ARG A 164 -38.66 9.30 -21.58
CA ARG A 164 -38.55 10.12 -22.79
C ARG A 164 -39.80 9.99 -23.63
N LEU A 165 -40.30 11.14 -24.09
CA LEU A 165 -41.32 11.20 -25.12
C LEU A 165 -40.63 11.22 -26.48
N TYR A 166 -41.09 10.37 -27.39
CA TYR A 166 -40.57 10.29 -28.74
C TYR A 166 -41.64 10.76 -29.73
N ASN A 167 -41.27 11.68 -30.62
CA ASN A 167 -42.13 12.12 -31.73
C ASN A 167 -42.14 11.13 -32.92
N ASN A 168 -41.52 9.95 -32.74
CA ASN A 168 -41.53 8.86 -33.69
C ASN A 168 -41.58 7.54 -32.91
N SER A 169 -42.65 6.78 -33.10
CA SER A 169 -42.91 5.52 -32.39
C SER A 169 -41.93 4.39 -32.75
N PHE A 170 -41.20 4.49 -33.86
CA PHE A 170 -40.21 3.48 -34.27
C PHE A 170 -39.01 3.44 -33.32
N TYR A 171 -38.47 4.62 -32.96
CA TYR A 171 -37.31 4.73 -32.05
C TYR A 171 -37.63 4.36 -30.61
N ALA A 172 -38.90 4.34 -30.24
CA ALA A 172 -39.40 4.04 -28.91
C ALA A 172 -40.00 2.62 -28.80
N GLY A 173 -39.71 1.74 -29.77
CA GLY A 173 -40.16 0.35 -29.74
C GLY A 173 -41.68 0.17 -29.84
N GLY A 174 -42.40 1.15 -30.39
CA GLY A 174 -43.85 1.13 -30.61
C GLY A 174 -44.69 1.96 -29.63
N THR A 175 -44.09 2.66 -28.67
CA THR A 175 -44.78 3.60 -27.75
C THR A 175 -44.38 5.06 -28.02
N ASN A 176 -45.23 6.04 -27.68
CA ASN A 176 -44.88 7.47 -27.80
C ASN A 176 -44.25 8.02 -26.49
N SER A 177 -44.45 7.32 -25.37
CA SER A 177 -43.83 7.60 -24.08
C SER A 177 -43.05 6.36 -23.67
N PHE A 178 -41.73 6.45 -23.73
CA PHE A 178 -40.82 5.36 -23.42
C PHE A 178 -40.34 5.50 -21.98
N LEU A 179 -40.73 4.53 -21.17
CA LEU A 179 -40.35 4.40 -19.77
C LEU A 179 -39.45 3.18 -19.64
N GLN A 180 -38.21 3.40 -19.25
CA GLN A 180 -37.22 2.36 -19.07
C GLN A 180 -36.49 2.51 -17.74
N ASP A 181 -36.30 1.38 -17.06
CA ASP A 181 -35.38 1.21 -15.96
C ASP A 181 -34.30 0.23 -16.41
N TYR A 182 -33.09 0.73 -16.64
CA TYR A 182 -31.96 -0.01 -17.18
C TYR A 182 -30.82 -0.05 -16.18
N HIS A 183 -30.39 -1.24 -15.80
CA HIS A 183 -29.22 -1.43 -14.95
C HIS A 183 -28.16 -2.21 -15.72
N ASP A 184 -26.90 -1.75 -15.64
CA ASP A 184 -25.74 -2.42 -16.22
C ASP A 184 -24.75 -2.75 -15.10
N TYR A 185 -24.50 -4.04 -14.91
CA TYR A 185 -23.53 -4.56 -13.96
C TYR A 185 -22.37 -5.19 -14.72
N ARG A 186 -21.17 -4.66 -14.51
CA ARG A 186 -19.95 -5.18 -15.10
C ARG A 186 -18.94 -5.50 -14.01
N MET A 187 -18.46 -6.73 -13.99
CA MET A 187 -17.36 -7.15 -13.12
C MET A 187 -16.26 -7.71 -14.01
N GLU A 188 -15.06 -7.16 -13.94
CA GLU A 188 -13.90 -7.56 -14.72
C GLU A 188 -12.72 -7.84 -13.81
N LEU A 189 -12.11 -9.01 -13.96
CA LEU A 189 -10.80 -9.33 -13.40
C LEU A 189 -9.81 -9.34 -14.57
N SER A 190 -8.87 -8.40 -14.59
CA SER A 190 -7.84 -8.32 -15.61
C SER A 190 -6.43 -8.42 -15.02
N LYS A 191 -5.51 -9.06 -15.74
CA LYS A 191 -4.10 -9.19 -15.35
C LYS A 191 -3.21 -9.00 -16.56
N ARG A 192 -2.14 -8.21 -16.38
CA ARG A 192 -1.07 -8.10 -17.37
C ARG A 192 0.05 -9.09 -17.05
N THR A 193 0.47 -9.85 -18.05
CA THR A 193 1.61 -10.75 -17.93
C THR A 193 2.92 -10.00 -18.17
N VAL A 194 4.03 -10.56 -17.69
CA VAL A 194 5.39 -10.01 -17.95
C VAL A 194 5.71 -10.00 -19.45
N ALA A 195 5.08 -10.88 -20.23
CA ALA A 195 5.19 -10.89 -21.69
C ALA A 195 4.40 -9.76 -22.36
N GLY A 196 3.73 -8.88 -21.60
CA GLY A 196 2.97 -7.74 -22.12
C GLY A 196 1.51 -8.06 -22.47
N SER A 197 1.17 -9.35 -22.59
CA SER A 197 -0.20 -9.80 -22.86
C SER A 197 -1.16 -9.45 -21.72
N GLN A 198 -2.39 -9.10 -22.06
CA GLN A 198 -3.47 -8.86 -21.09
C GLN A 198 -4.46 -10.02 -21.13
N VAL A 199 -4.76 -10.57 -19.97
CA VAL A 199 -5.79 -11.60 -19.79
C VAL A 199 -6.90 -11.00 -18.95
N ALA A 200 -8.14 -11.09 -19.39
CA ALA A 200 -9.29 -10.58 -18.68
C ALA A 200 -10.43 -11.60 -18.67
N VAL A 201 -11.14 -11.69 -17.56
CA VAL A 201 -12.41 -12.40 -17.45
C VAL A 201 -13.43 -11.40 -16.95
N ARG A 202 -14.54 -11.27 -17.67
CA ARG A 202 -15.61 -10.34 -17.33
C ARG A 202 -16.95 -11.02 -17.25
N SER A 203 -17.76 -10.58 -16.31
CA SER A 203 -19.17 -10.90 -16.19
C SER A 203 -19.96 -9.63 -16.46
N LEU A 204 -20.91 -9.75 -17.37
CA LEU A 204 -21.85 -8.71 -17.76
C LEU A 204 -23.23 -9.17 -17.35
N ALA A 205 -23.98 -8.32 -16.66
CA ALA A 205 -25.37 -8.55 -16.36
C ALA A 205 -26.15 -7.26 -16.60
N ASP A 206 -27.08 -7.30 -17.54
CA ASP A 206 -27.96 -6.19 -17.88
C ASP A 206 -29.37 -6.51 -17.41
N PHE A 207 -29.99 -5.55 -16.75
CA PHE A 207 -31.42 -5.57 -16.46
C PHE A 207 -32.09 -4.49 -17.30
N ASP A 208 -33.12 -4.88 -18.05
CA ASP A 208 -33.93 -3.93 -18.80
C ASP A 208 -35.40 -4.16 -18.49
N SER A 209 -36.04 -3.16 -17.88
CA SER A 209 -37.48 -3.09 -17.77
C SER A 209 -37.99 -1.91 -18.57
N ASN A 210 -38.73 -2.18 -19.64
CA ASN A 210 -39.30 -1.17 -20.51
C ASN A 210 -40.77 -1.45 -20.84
N ASN A 211 -41.46 -0.42 -21.33
CA ASN A 211 -42.86 -0.47 -21.74
C ASN A 211 -43.05 -0.64 -23.26
N ALA A 212 -42.03 -1.11 -23.98
CA ALA A 212 -42.11 -1.30 -25.43
C ALA A 212 -43.13 -2.40 -25.77
N PRO A 213 -44.15 -2.13 -26.63
CA PRO A 213 -45.17 -3.12 -27.02
C PRO A 213 -44.63 -4.40 -27.65
N ALA A 214 -43.44 -4.35 -28.26
CA ALA A 214 -42.79 -5.50 -28.87
C ALA A 214 -42.19 -6.50 -27.86
N ASN A 215 -42.13 -6.13 -26.57
CA ASN A 215 -41.53 -6.96 -25.54
C ASN A 215 -42.57 -7.94 -24.96
N THR A 216 -42.29 -9.25 -25.02
CA THR A 216 -43.19 -10.29 -24.46
C THR A 216 -43.29 -10.20 -22.94
N PHE A 217 -42.23 -9.72 -22.27
CA PHE A 217 -42.18 -9.55 -20.82
C PHE A 217 -41.73 -8.14 -20.47
N ARG A 218 -42.34 -7.53 -19.45
CA ARG A 218 -42.03 -6.16 -19.01
C ARG A 218 -40.60 -5.95 -18.49
N SER A 219 -39.92 -7.02 -18.10
CA SER A 219 -38.55 -6.96 -17.56
C SER A 219 -37.78 -8.23 -17.90
N GLY A 220 -36.50 -8.08 -18.22
CA GLY A 220 -35.59 -9.20 -18.48
C GLY A 220 -34.21 -8.96 -17.90
N TRP A 221 -33.51 -10.07 -17.63
CA TRP A 221 -32.08 -10.06 -17.32
C TRP A 221 -31.34 -10.72 -18.49
N ASN A 222 -30.28 -10.07 -18.95
CA ASN A 222 -29.32 -10.64 -19.88
C ASN A 222 -27.99 -10.79 -19.15
N THR A 223 -27.36 -11.97 -19.23
CA THR A 223 -26.08 -12.21 -18.55
C THR A 223 -25.12 -12.88 -19.50
N ALA A 224 -23.90 -12.38 -19.56
CA ALA A 224 -22.81 -12.95 -20.33
C ALA A 224 -21.56 -13.09 -19.46
N VAL A 225 -20.76 -14.10 -19.77
CA VAL A 225 -19.41 -14.27 -19.22
C VAL A 225 -18.46 -14.34 -20.40
N GLU A 226 -17.47 -13.47 -20.41
CA GLU A 226 -16.52 -13.34 -21.50
C GLU A 226 -15.10 -13.52 -20.96
N GLY A 227 -14.30 -14.29 -21.71
CA GLY A 227 -12.87 -14.40 -21.49
C GLY A 227 -12.14 -13.73 -22.65
N GLU A 228 -11.15 -12.91 -22.34
CA GLU A 228 -10.35 -12.21 -23.33
C GLU A 228 -8.85 -12.44 -23.06
N VAL A 229 -8.12 -12.75 -24.14
CA VAL A 229 -6.65 -12.80 -24.13
C VAL A 229 -6.15 -11.92 -25.25
N ARG A 230 -5.46 -10.83 -24.92
CA ARG A 230 -4.78 -9.95 -25.87
C ARG A 230 -3.28 -10.19 -25.79
N GLN A 231 -2.69 -10.69 -26.87
CA GLN A 231 -1.24 -10.82 -27.00
C GLN A 231 -0.69 -9.68 -27.84
N SER A 232 0.23 -8.90 -27.28
CA SER A 232 1.01 -7.93 -28.06
C SER A 232 2.07 -8.66 -28.88
N LEU A 233 2.31 -8.20 -30.11
CA LEU A 233 3.34 -8.76 -31.00
C LEU A 233 4.57 -7.86 -31.04
N LEU A 234 5.72 -8.42 -31.47
CA LEU A 234 7.00 -7.71 -31.61
C LEU A 234 7.48 -7.12 -30.27
N GLN A 235 7.92 -5.86 -30.24
CA GLN A 235 8.52 -5.21 -29.07
C GLN A 235 7.61 -5.25 -27.82
N GLY A 236 6.29 -5.29 -28.00
CA GLY A 236 5.33 -5.42 -26.88
C GLY A 236 5.30 -6.82 -26.23
N SER A 237 5.83 -7.84 -26.91
CA SER A 237 5.94 -9.21 -26.40
C SER A 237 7.25 -9.49 -25.63
N GLY A 238 8.18 -8.52 -25.60
CA GLY A 238 9.51 -8.69 -25.04
C GLY A 238 9.50 -8.72 -23.52
N LEU A 239 9.82 -9.87 -22.92
CA LEU A 239 9.93 -10.02 -21.45
C LEU A 239 10.94 -9.03 -20.86
N GLU A 240 12.11 -8.91 -21.49
CA GLU A 240 13.17 -8.00 -21.04
C GLU A 240 12.75 -6.54 -21.19
N PHE A 241 12.16 -6.17 -22.33
CA PHE A 241 11.65 -4.82 -22.54
C PHE A 241 10.61 -4.44 -21.49
N ASN A 242 9.61 -5.29 -21.24
CA ASN A 242 8.57 -5.03 -20.24
C ASN A 242 9.13 -4.98 -18.81
N ARG A 243 10.20 -5.71 -18.50
CA ARG A 243 10.89 -5.67 -17.21
C ARG A 243 11.77 -4.42 -17.02
N ILE A 244 12.36 -3.88 -18.08
CA ILE A 244 13.22 -2.69 -18.03
C ILE A 244 12.37 -1.42 -18.13
N ALA A 245 11.58 -1.29 -19.18
CA ALA A 245 10.82 -0.08 -19.49
C ALA A 245 9.51 0.04 -18.70
N GLY A 246 8.94 -1.10 -18.31
CA GLY A 246 7.60 -1.17 -17.71
C GLY A 246 6.52 -1.38 -18.78
N PRO A 247 5.34 -1.87 -18.38
CA PRO A 247 4.28 -2.18 -19.31
C PRO A 247 3.63 -0.91 -19.89
N GLN A 248 3.54 -0.80 -21.22
CA GLN A 248 3.02 0.39 -21.93
C GLN A 248 3.78 1.69 -21.61
N SER A 249 5.10 1.60 -21.40
CA SER A 249 5.92 2.79 -21.10
C SER A 249 5.81 3.83 -22.21
N GLN A 250 5.41 5.05 -21.85
CA GLN A 250 5.53 6.19 -22.77
C GLN A 250 7.01 6.52 -22.96
N PRO A 251 7.47 6.78 -24.19
CA PRO A 251 8.85 7.20 -24.43
C PRO A 251 9.24 8.36 -23.51
N GLY A 252 10.30 8.18 -22.72
CA GLY A 252 10.78 9.17 -21.74
C GLY A 252 10.43 8.86 -20.27
N SER A 253 9.55 7.90 -19.99
CA SER A 253 9.26 7.44 -18.62
C SER A 253 9.42 5.92 -18.52
N TYR A 254 10.60 5.48 -18.09
CA TYR A 254 10.95 4.06 -17.98
C TYR A 254 10.96 3.63 -16.51
N ASN A 255 9.89 2.94 -16.10
CA ASN A 255 9.70 2.51 -14.71
C ASN A 255 9.41 1.00 -14.67
N GLY A 256 10.31 0.20 -15.24
CA GLY A 256 10.23 -1.25 -15.12
C GLY A 256 10.79 -1.76 -13.79
N ILE A 257 10.50 -3.03 -13.51
CA ILE A 257 10.95 -3.75 -12.31
C ILE A 257 12.47 -3.68 -12.16
N LEU A 258 13.23 -3.83 -13.26
CA LEU A 258 14.70 -3.83 -13.21
C LEU A 258 15.25 -2.45 -12.88
N ILE A 259 14.68 -1.38 -13.42
CA ILE A 259 15.09 -0.01 -13.09
C ILE A 259 14.76 0.28 -11.62
N ALA A 260 13.55 -0.05 -11.18
CA ALA A 260 13.14 0.14 -9.79
C ALA A 260 14.01 -0.66 -8.80
N GLN A 261 14.45 -1.86 -9.18
CA GLN A 261 15.40 -2.64 -8.40
C GLN A 261 16.78 -1.96 -8.32
N VAL A 262 17.33 -1.53 -9.47
CA VAL A 262 18.62 -0.83 -9.53
C VAL A 262 18.59 0.46 -8.70
N ASN A 263 17.49 1.21 -8.75
CA ASN A 263 17.29 2.39 -7.92
C ASN A 263 17.36 2.04 -6.42
N GLY A 264 16.70 0.95 -6.01
CA GLY A 264 16.77 0.43 -4.65
C GLY A 264 18.19 0.04 -4.22
N ASP A 265 18.96 -0.57 -5.12
CA ASP A 265 20.35 -0.95 -4.88
C ASP A 265 21.26 0.28 -4.78
N MET A 266 21.05 1.31 -5.61
CA MET A 266 21.75 2.59 -5.54
C MET A 266 21.53 3.27 -4.18
N THR A 267 20.28 3.38 -3.72
CA THR A 267 19.99 3.98 -2.41
C THR A 267 20.55 3.16 -1.24
N ASN A 268 20.60 1.84 -1.37
CA ASN A 268 21.28 1.00 -0.38
C ASN A 268 22.79 1.25 -0.36
N ALA A 269 23.42 1.41 -1.53
CA ALA A 269 24.84 1.76 -1.65
C ALA A 269 25.13 3.15 -1.05
N ASP A 270 24.28 4.14 -1.34
CA ASP A 270 24.42 5.50 -0.80
C ASP A 270 24.24 5.54 0.73
N PHE A 271 23.30 4.74 1.25
CA PHE A 271 23.13 4.57 2.70
C PHE A 271 24.37 3.95 3.34
N GLN A 272 24.95 2.92 2.73
CA GLN A 272 26.19 2.30 3.21
C GLN A 272 27.37 3.26 3.17
N GLY A 273 27.48 4.08 2.12
CA GLY A 273 28.48 5.15 2.03
C GLY A 273 28.32 6.17 3.16
N SER A 274 27.09 6.64 3.37
CA SER A 274 26.76 7.57 4.45
C SER A 274 27.03 6.99 5.85
N LEU A 275 26.79 5.69 6.04
CA LEU A 275 27.11 4.99 7.29
C LEU A 275 28.62 4.93 7.51
N ARG A 276 29.40 4.61 6.46
CA ARG A 276 30.87 4.58 6.54
C ARG A 276 31.42 5.96 6.92
N ASP A 277 30.92 7.01 6.26
CA ASP A 277 31.39 8.37 6.52
C ASP A 277 30.96 8.85 7.91
N TYR A 278 29.75 8.49 8.38
CA TYR A 278 29.32 8.72 9.76
C TYR A 278 30.26 8.05 10.78
N VAL A 279 30.60 6.77 10.58
CA VAL A 279 31.52 6.04 11.45
C VAL A 279 32.90 6.72 11.47
N SER A 280 33.41 7.12 10.30
CA SER A 280 34.70 7.81 10.18
C SER A 280 34.69 9.16 10.90
N ASN A 281 33.61 9.94 10.78
CA ASN A 281 33.48 11.21 11.48
C ASN A 281 33.44 11.03 13.00
N VAL A 282 32.74 10.00 13.50
CA VAL A 282 32.72 9.69 14.94
C VAL A 282 34.11 9.31 15.44
N GLU A 283 34.85 8.53 14.67
CA GLU A 283 36.22 8.14 15.01
C GLU A 283 37.17 9.35 15.03
N ASN A 284 37.12 10.21 14.00
CA ASN A 284 37.94 11.43 13.96
C ASN A 284 37.62 12.35 15.13
N ALA A 285 36.34 12.58 15.43
CA ALA A 285 35.93 13.41 16.57
C ALA A 285 36.39 12.83 17.92
N TYR A 286 36.40 11.49 18.05
CA TYR A 286 36.94 10.82 19.23
C TYR A 286 38.45 11.08 19.38
N TRP A 287 39.22 10.89 18.30
CA TRP A 287 40.67 11.11 18.34
C TRP A 287 41.04 12.59 18.53
N ASP A 288 40.29 13.50 17.93
CA ASP A 288 40.45 14.95 18.12
C ASP A 288 40.22 15.33 19.59
N LEU A 289 39.12 14.84 20.18
CA LEU A 289 38.81 15.09 21.60
C LEU A 289 39.88 14.48 22.53
N TYR A 290 40.33 13.26 22.23
CA TYR A 290 41.38 12.58 23.00
C TYR A 290 42.71 13.36 22.95
N SER A 291 43.11 13.83 21.77
CA SER A 291 44.34 14.60 21.60
C SER A 291 44.28 15.97 22.28
N ALA A 292 43.14 16.67 22.19
CA ALA A 292 42.92 17.95 22.87
C ALA A 292 43.05 17.81 24.39
N TRP A 293 42.49 16.74 24.96
CA TRP A 293 42.63 16.42 26.38
C TRP A 293 44.08 16.11 26.78
N ARG A 294 44.79 15.33 25.96
CA ARG A 294 46.19 15.01 26.23
C ARG A 294 47.08 16.26 26.22
N ASN A 295 46.82 17.17 25.29
CA ASN A 295 47.51 18.46 25.22
C ASN A 295 47.19 19.34 26.44
N TYR A 296 45.93 19.37 26.88
CA TYR A 296 45.54 20.10 28.10
C TYR A 296 46.24 19.54 29.36
N ASP A 297 46.30 18.21 29.52
CA ASP A 297 47.00 17.58 30.65
C ASP A 297 48.51 17.86 30.63
N ALA A 298 49.12 17.93 29.44
CA ALA A 298 50.52 18.31 29.29
C ALA A 298 50.77 19.77 29.72
N LEU A 299 49.92 20.71 29.28
CA LEU A 299 50.01 22.12 29.64
C LEU A 299 49.77 22.40 31.13
N ARG A 300 48.97 21.57 31.81
CA ARG A 300 48.73 21.70 33.25
C ARG A 300 49.95 21.28 34.10
N LYS A 301 50.80 20.40 33.57
CA LYS A 301 51.95 19.82 34.28
C LYS A 301 53.25 20.63 34.11
N SER A 302 53.31 21.50 33.11
CA SER A 302 54.40 22.46 32.88
C SER A 302 54.19 23.74 33.69
#